data_AF-A0A3E2NB59-F1
#
_entry.id   AF-A0A3E2NB59-F1
#
_cell.length_a   1.000
_cell.length_b   1.000
_cell.length_c   1.000
_cell.angle_alpha   90.00
_cell.angle_beta   90.00
_cell.angle_gamma   90.00
#
_symmetry.space_group_name_H-M   'P 1'
#
loop_
_entity.id
_entity.type
_entity.pdbx_description
1 polymer ?
#
loop_
_entity_poly.entity_id
_entity_poly.type
_entity_poly.pdbx_seq_one_letter_code
_entity_poly.pdbx_strand_id
1 'polypeptide(L)'
;MKIGEIGKNSKGTEMKIVSARNSCDIDVQFLDDYGYIYKHNIYTNFKKGNIKNPYDKTISNVGYFGVGEYESLGRKHAKEYDAWRLMIRRCYNEGSDKRYPAYYDKCTVCEEWHNYQVFARWYEENVYIVNERLHIDKDILNPNSHEYSPENCLLVPQRINMLFLNKPNKRGLPNGIRADKHGFSARYNHIELGNFSTLEEAYSKYAKEKEKKIKEISEEYKSIIPTKLYEALMNYKVLLENDKNYIKSNIYKT
;
A
#
# COMPACT_ATOMS: atom_id res chain seq x y z
N MET A 1 29.10 -6.44 -33.27
CA MET A 1 29.28 -5.85 -31.95
C MET A 1 30.32 -4.75 -32.04
N LYS A 2 29.94 -3.50 -31.75
CA LYS A 2 30.85 -2.35 -31.77
C LYS A 2 30.63 -1.51 -30.51
N ILE A 3 31.70 -1.00 -29.91
CA ILE A 3 31.60 -0.01 -28.84
C ILE A 3 30.90 1.24 -29.40
N GLY A 4 29.94 1.77 -28.64
CA GLY A 4 29.07 2.87 -29.06
C GLY A 4 27.83 2.46 -29.87
N GLU A 5 27.62 1.16 -30.16
CA GLU A 5 26.36 0.68 -30.72
C GLU A 5 25.20 1.02 -29.77
N ILE A 6 24.13 1.61 -30.31
CA ILE A 6 22.92 2.00 -29.57
C ILE A 6 21.78 1.04 -29.95
N GLY A 7 21.03 0.62 -28.94
CA GLY A 7 19.81 -0.16 -29.07
C GLY A 7 18.75 0.32 -28.09
N LYS A 8 17.58 -0.32 -28.09
CA LYS A 8 16.50 -0.07 -27.12
C LYS A 8 16.16 -1.36 -26.40
N ASN A 9 15.85 -1.26 -25.11
CA ASN A 9 15.34 -2.40 -24.36
C ASN A 9 13.84 -2.62 -24.60
N SER A 10 13.28 -3.66 -23.98
CA SER A 10 11.84 -3.99 -24.07
C SER A 10 10.87 -2.92 -23.57
N LYS A 11 11.36 -1.90 -22.83
CA LYS A 11 10.60 -0.74 -22.36
C LYS A 11 10.81 0.51 -23.22
N GLY A 12 11.67 0.43 -24.24
CA GLY A 12 11.99 1.55 -25.12
C GLY A 12 13.15 2.42 -24.63
N THR A 13 13.72 2.13 -23.46
CA THR A 13 14.87 2.86 -22.91
C THR A 13 16.11 2.61 -23.77
N GLU A 14 16.76 3.68 -24.18
CA GLU A 14 17.96 3.61 -25.01
C GLU A 14 19.14 3.09 -24.20
N MET A 15 19.96 2.27 -24.84
CA MET A 15 21.11 1.64 -24.22
C MET A 15 22.30 1.59 -25.18
N LYS A 16 23.50 1.85 -24.66
CA LYS A 16 24.74 1.99 -25.42
C LYS A 16 25.78 0.99 -24.93
N ILE A 17 26.45 0.29 -25.84
CA ILE A 17 27.61 -0.54 -25.49
C ILE A 17 28.78 0.36 -25.13
N VAL A 18 29.24 0.33 -23.88
CA VAL A 18 30.37 1.14 -23.38
C VAL A 18 31.67 0.34 -23.23
N SER A 19 31.57 -0.99 -23.10
CA SER A 19 32.72 -1.89 -23.10
C SER A 19 32.35 -3.21 -23.76
N ALA A 20 33.27 -3.80 -24.51
CA ALA A 20 33.04 -5.06 -25.20
C ALA A 20 34.31 -5.90 -25.24
N ARG A 21 34.35 -6.97 -24.44
CA ARG A 21 35.48 -7.90 -24.38
C ARG A 21 35.29 -9.06 -25.36
N ASN A 22 34.09 -9.64 -25.38
CA ASN A 22 33.64 -10.62 -26.38
C ASN A 22 32.11 -10.61 -26.48
N SER A 23 31.53 -11.43 -27.37
CA SER A 23 30.07 -11.46 -27.60
C SER A 23 29.25 -11.92 -26.39
N CYS A 24 29.87 -12.59 -25.42
CA CYS A 24 29.25 -13.03 -24.17
C CYS A 24 29.57 -12.11 -22.98
N ASP A 25 30.36 -11.04 -23.19
CA ASP A 25 30.78 -10.16 -22.12
C ASP A 25 30.92 -8.71 -22.62
N ILE A 26 29.83 -7.97 -22.47
CA ILE A 26 29.71 -6.54 -22.77
C ILE A 26 29.17 -5.77 -21.56
N ASP A 27 29.52 -4.50 -21.45
CA ASP A 27 28.90 -3.57 -20.52
C ASP A 27 28.03 -2.59 -21.29
N VAL A 28 26.82 -2.36 -20.78
CA VAL A 28 25.79 -1.56 -21.43
C VAL A 28 25.34 -0.45 -20.50
N GLN A 29 25.39 0.79 -20.96
CA GLN A 29 24.89 1.96 -20.25
C GLN A 29 23.50 2.33 -20.74
N PHE A 30 22.54 2.50 -19.85
CA PHE A 30 21.25 3.11 -20.18
C PHE A 30 21.38 4.62 -20.31
N LEU A 31 20.73 5.19 -21.32
CA LEU A 31 20.80 6.61 -21.67
C LEU A 31 19.58 7.37 -21.12
N ASP A 32 19.25 7.09 -19.86
CA ASP A 32 18.27 7.84 -19.07
C ASP A 32 18.98 8.73 -18.03
N ASP A 33 18.22 9.42 -17.18
CA ASP A 33 18.76 10.31 -16.15
C ASP A 33 19.62 9.58 -15.10
N TYR A 34 19.47 8.25 -14.97
CA TYR A 34 20.23 7.44 -14.03
C TYR A 34 21.57 6.99 -14.59
N GLY A 35 21.69 6.84 -15.91
CA GLY A 35 22.95 6.49 -16.56
C GLY A 35 23.50 5.12 -16.17
N TYR A 36 22.62 4.19 -15.75
CA TYR A 36 23.03 2.93 -15.13
C TYR A 36 23.84 2.05 -16.07
N ILE A 37 24.96 1.49 -15.58
CA ILE A 37 25.82 0.58 -16.34
C ILE A 37 25.59 -0.86 -15.87
N TYR A 38 24.98 -1.67 -16.73
CA TYR A 38 24.82 -3.10 -16.53
C TYR A 38 26.03 -3.85 -17.11
N LYS A 39 26.83 -4.45 -16.22
CA LYS A 39 28.05 -5.18 -16.57
C LYS A 39 27.80 -6.65 -16.92
N HIS A 40 28.72 -7.24 -17.68
CA HIS A 40 28.76 -8.69 -17.96
C HIS A 40 27.49 -9.23 -18.63
N ASN A 41 27.08 -8.59 -19.72
CA ASN A 41 25.95 -9.00 -20.54
C ASN A 41 26.37 -9.71 -21.82
N ILE A 42 25.40 -10.39 -22.45
CA ILE A 42 25.56 -11.06 -23.74
C ILE A 42 25.03 -10.15 -24.87
N TYR A 43 25.79 -10.01 -25.95
CA TYR A 43 25.45 -9.17 -27.10
C TYR A 43 24.10 -9.54 -27.73
N THR A 44 23.74 -10.82 -27.77
CA THR A 44 22.43 -11.26 -28.27
C THR A 44 21.27 -10.70 -27.44
N ASN A 45 21.43 -10.55 -26.12
CA ASN A 45 20.41 -9.93 -25.26
C ASN A 45 20.30 -8.43 -25.54
N PHE A 46 21.42 -7.74 -25.80
CA PHE A 46 21.41 -6.35 -26.26
C PHE A 46 20.63 -6.21 -27.58
N LYS A 47 20.91 -7.05 -28.59
CA LYS A 47 20.21 -7.00 -29.89
C LYS A 47 18.71 -7.27 -29.79
N LYS A 48 18.30 -8.14 -28.85
CA LYS A 48 16.89 -8.46 -28.60
C LYS A 48 16.18 -7.46 -27.69
N GLY A 49 16.90 -6.51 -27.08
CA GLY A 49 16.33 -5.58 -26.09
C GLY A 49 16.03 -6.22 -24.72
N ASN A 50 16.62 -7.37 -24.42
CA ASN A 50 16.32 -8.16 -23.21
C ASN A 50 17.08 -7.69 -21.95
N ILE A 51 18.02 -6.75 -22.09
CA ILE A 51 18.75 -6.18 -20.94
C ILE A 51 17.81 -5.20 -20.24
N LYS A 52 17.41 -5.54 -19.01
CA LYS A 52 16.45 -4.75 -18.23
C LYS A 52 17.18 -3.61 -17.53
N ASN A 53 16.58 -2.42 -17.58
CA ASN A 53 17.03 -1.30 -16.76
C ASN A 53 16.33 -1.37 -15.40
N PRO A 54 17.07 -1.40 -14.27
CA PRO A 54 16.47 -1.42 -12.93
C PRO A 54 15.59 -0.19 -12.64
N TYR A 55 15.80 0.93 -13.34
CA TYR A 55 15.04 2.16 -13.15
C TYR A 55 13.85 2.32 -14.10
N ASP A 56 13.62 1.37 -15.00
CA ASP A 56 12.39 1.37 -15.80
C ASP A 56 11.17 1.18 -14.88
N LYS A 57 10.21 2.09 -14.99
CA LYS A 57 8.94 1.99 -14.28
C LYS A 57 8.15 0.80 -14.84
N THR A 58 7.91 -0.18 -13.98
CA THR A 58 7.31 -1.47 -14.37
C THR A 58 5.94 -1.68 -13.76
N ILE A 59 5.60 -0.96 -12.68
CA ILE A 59 4.30 -1.01 -12.02
C ILE A 59 3.60 0.35 -12.13
N SER A 60 2.48 0.37 -12.86
CA SER A 60 1.60 1.56 -12.97
C SER A 60 2.33 2.85 -13.37
N ASN A 61 3.37 2.76 -14.20
CA ASN A 61 4.22 3.89 -14.60
C ASN A 61 4.77 4.76 -13.45
N VAL A 62 4.86 4.17 -12.25
CA VAL A 62 5.37 4.81 -11.04
C VAL A 62 6.45 3.94 -10.41
N GLY A 63 6.11 2.71 -10.03
CA GLY A 63 7.03 1.81 -9.33
C GLY A 63 8.09 1.20 -10.24
N TYR A 64 9.34 1.22 -9.79
CA TYR A 64 10.51 0.63 -10.45
C TYR A 64 11.31 -0.26 -9.48
N PHE A 65 12.16 -1.14 -10.01
CA PHE A 65 12.79 -2.18 -9.20
C PHE A 65 13.98 -1.66 -8.39
N GLY A 66 14.79 -0.78 -8.96
CA GLY A 66 16.01 -0.25 -8.36
C GLY A 66 17.17 -1.26 -8.36
N VAL A 67 18.30 -0.83 -7.80
CA VAL A 67 19.51 -1.65 -7.64
C VAL A 67 19.71 -1.94 -6.16
N GLY A 68 19.79 -3.22 -5.79
CA GLY A 68 19.97 -3.66 -4.41
C GLY A 68 19.90 -5.17 -4.28
N GLU A 69 19.87 -5.65 -3.04
CA GLU A 69 19.94 -7.08 -2.69
C GLU A 69 18.59 -7.79 -2.68
N TYR A 70 17.47 -7.05 -2.71
CA TYR A 70 16.14 -7.63 -2.61
C TYR A 70 15.67 -8.14 -3.98
N GLU A 71 15.40 -9.44 -4.07
CA GLU A 71 14.88 -10.08 -5.27
C GLU A 71 13.35 -9.97 -5.36
N SER A 72 12.78 -9.94 -6.58
CA SER A 72 11.32 -10.05 -6.80
C SER A 72 10.85 -11.49 -6.98
N LEU A 73 11.76 -12.41 -7.30
CA LEU A 73 11.46 -13.79 -7.69
C LEU A 73 12.19 -14.75 -6.74
N GLY A 74 11.46 -15.29 -5.77
CA GLY A 74 11.95 -16.29 -4.82
C GLY A 74 10.89 -16.58 -3.76
N ARG A 75 10.91 -17.78 -3.16
CA ARG A 75 9.93 -18.15 -2.10
C ARG A 75 10.01 -17.24 -0.88
N LYS A 76 11.20 -16.69 -0.59
CA LYS A 76 11.45 -15.82 0.56
C LYS A 76 10.84 -14.43 0.38
N HIS A 77 10.91 -13.87 -0.84
CA HIS A 77 10.63 -12.47 -1.12
C HIS A 77 9.29 -12.17 -1.84
N ALA A 78 8.44 -13.20 -1.97
CA ALA A 78 7.18 -13.06 -2.69
C ALA A 78 6.16 -12.15 -1.97
N LYS A 79 6.23 -12.06 -0.63
CA LYS A 79 5.20 -11.39 0.18
C LYS A 79 5.34 -9.87 0.15
N GLU A 80 6.56 -9.37 0.31
CA GLU A 80 6.91 -7.95 0.23
C GLU A 80 6.74 -7.41 -1.18
N TYR A 81 7.15 -8.15 -2.22
CA TYR A 81 6.96 -7.70 -3.60
C TYR A 81 5.46 -7.63 -3.95
N ASP A 82 4.68 -8.61 -3.49
CA ASP A 82 3.22 -8.56 -3.63
C ASP A 82 2.61 -7.40 -2.83
N ALA A 83 3.07 -7.14 -1.61
CA ALA A 83 2.61 -6.00 -0.81
C ALA A 83 2.91 -4.67 -1.53
N TRP A 84 4.14 -4.48 -1.99
CA TRP A 84 4.60 -3.31 -2.73
C TRP A 84 3.80 -3.09 -4.01
N ARG A 85 3.70 -4.10 -4.88
CA ARG A 85 2.98 -3.96 -6.16
C ARG A 85 1.51 -3.64 -5.94
N LEU A 86 0.88 -4.27 -4.92
CA LEU A 86 -0.53 -4.05 -4.61
C LEU A 86 -0.76 -2.67 -4.02
N MET A 87 0.18 -2.16 -3.20
CA MET A 87 0.18 -0.78 -2.70
C MET A 87 0.24 0.21 -3.87
N ILE A 88 1.24 0.11 -4.75
CA ILE A 88 1.39 1.01 -5.91
C ILE A 88 0.15 0.96 -6.81
N ARG A 89 -0.38 -0.24 -7.10
CA ARG A 89 -1.61 -0.40 -7.90
C ARG A 89 -2.85 0.21 -7.23
N ARG A 90 -2.95 0.21 -5.90
CA ARG A 90 -4.08 0.87 -5.22
C ARG A 90 -4.06 2.38 -5.48
N CYS A 91 -2.88 2.98 -5.55
CA CYS A 91 -2.72 4.42 -5.74
C CYS A 91 -2.79 4.86 -7.22
N TYR A 92 -2.18 4.09 -8.14
CA TYR A 92 -1.85 4.60 -9.48
C TYR A 92 -2.35 3.76 -10.66
N ASN A 93 -3.27 2.80 -10.48
CA ASN A 93 -3.59 1.83 -11.55
C ASN A 93 -4.00 2.48 -12.89
N GLU A 94 -3.09 2.42 -13.87
CA GLU A 94 -3.36 2.77 -15.26
C GLU A 94 -3.97 1.57 -15.99
N GLY A 95 -5.26 1.64 -16.30
CA GLY A 95 -5.97 0.63 -17.09
C GLY A 95 -7.11 -0.06 -16.33
N SER A 96 -8.31 0.48 -16.52
CA SER A 96 -9.62 -0.18 -16.37
C SER A 96 -9.82 -1.14 -15.19
N ASP A 97 -10.50 -0.66 -14.14
CA ASP A 97 -11.79 -1.25 -13.81
C ASP A 97 -12.66 -0.24 -13.05
N LYS A 98 -13.81 0.13 -13.62
CA LYS A 98 -14.90 0.81 -12.88
C LYS A 98 -15.45 -0.05 -11.73
N ARG A 99 -14.84 -1.22 -11.48
CA ARG A 99 -15.17 -2.23 -10.49
C ARG A 99 -14.77 -1.83 -9.07
N TYR A 100 -13.73 -1.00 -8.88
CA TYR A 100 -13.32 -0.55 -7.54
C TYR A 100 -12.97 0.95 -7.41
N PRO A 101 -13.88 1.87 -7.75
CA PRO A 101 -13.67 3.32 -7.68
C PRO A 101 -13.38 3.86 -6.26
N ALA A 102 -13.48 3.03 -5.22
CA ALA A 102 -13.16 3.41 -3.85
C ALA A 102 -11.65 3.58 -3.58
N TYR A 103 -10.78 3.01 -4.43
CA TYR A 103 -9.32 3.01 -4.21
C TYR A 103 -8.57 4.06 -5.04
N TYR A 104 -9.12 4.54 -6.15
CA TYR A 104 -8.42 5.41 -7.11
C TYR A 104 -8.42 6.88 -6.70
N ASP A 105 -7.35 7.61 -7.06
CA ASP A 105 -7.16 9.07 -6.90
C ASP A 105 -7.33 9.62 -5.48
N LYS A 106 -7.07 8.80 -4.46
CA LYS A 106 -7.25 9.19 -3.05
C LYS A 106 -6.04 8.95 -2.17
N CYS A 107 -5.06 8.22 -2.69
CA CYS A 107 -3.86 7.91 -1.97
C CYS A 107 -2.63 7.98 -2.87
N THR A 108 -1.51 8.41 -2.30
CA THR A 108 -0.20 8.43 -2.94
C THR A 108 0.73 7.44 -2.22
N VAL A 109 1.89 7.20 -2.80
CA VAL A 109 3.02 6.54 -2.18
C VAL A 109 4.15 7.55 -2.14
N CYS A 110 4.91 7.61 -1.04
CA CYS A 110 6.07 8.50 -0.98
C CYS A 110 7.09 8.14 -2.06
N GLU A 111 7.84 9.13 -2.55
CA GLU A 111 8.71 8.95 -3.73
C GLU A 111 9.78 7.86 -3.53
N GLU A 112 10.31 7.74 -2.31
CA GLU A 112 11.31 6.73 -1.99
C GLU A 112 10.78 5.30 -2.14
N TRP A 113 9.49 5.07 -1.88
CA TRP A 113 8.83 3.76 -2.03
C TRP A 113 8.39 3.46 -3.46
N HIS A 114 8.59 4.39 -4.40
CA HIS A 114 8.55 4.05 -5.82
C HIS A 114 9.69 3.08 -6.20
N ASN A 115 10.78 3.05 -5.43
CA ASN A 115 11.85 2.08 -5.56
C ASN A 115 11.56 0.84 -4.69
N TYR A 116 11.41 -0.32 -5.32
CA TYR A 116 11.16 -1.58 -4.60
C TYR A 116 12.25 -1.90 -3.56
N GLN A 117 13.53 -1.62 -3.82
CA GLN A 117 14.60 -1.91 -2.85
C GLN A 117 14.42 -1.17 -1.54
N VAL A 118 13.98 0.10 -1.60
CA VAL A 118 13.77 0.92 -0.40
C VAL A 118 12.57 0.40 0.39
N PHE A 119 11.47 0.07 -0.29
CA PHE A 119 10.30 -0.53 0.35
C PHE A 119 10.62 -1.90 0.95
N ALA A 120 11.36 -2.75 0.23
CA ALA A 120 11.67 -4.11 0.66
C ALA A 120 12.51 -4.11 1.95
N ARG A 121 13.48 -3.20 2.06
CA ARG A 121 14.23 -2.98 3.30
C ARG A 121 13.32 -2.58 4.46
N TRP A 122 12.46 -1.59 4.26
CA TRP A 122 11.49 -1.20 5.29
C TRP A 122 10.59 -2.37 5.69
N TYR A 123 10.13 -3.16 4.72
CA TYR A 123 9.27 -4.31 4.98
C TYR A 123 9.98 -5.37 5.83
N GLU A 124 11.23 -5.70 5.49
CA GLU A 124 12.05 -6.66 6.24
C GLU A 124 12.33 -6.19 7.67
N GLU A 125 12.62 -4.90 7.88
CA GLU A 125 12.85 -4.32 9.21
C GLU A 125 11.59 -4.33 10.09
N ASN A 126 10.40 -4.36 9.49
CA ASN A 126 9.11 -4.26 10.20
C ASN A 126 8.34 -5.58 10.25
N VAL A 127 8.81 -6.64 9.58
CA VAL A 127 8.14 -7.94 9.57
C VAL A 127 8.32 -8.65 10.91
N TYR A 128 7.29 -9.35 11.38
CA TYR A 128 7.33 -10.17 12.60
C TYR A 128 6.56 -11.46 12.40
N ILE A 129 6.85 -12.45 13.25
CA ILE A 129 6.25 -13.78 13.15
C ILE A 129 4.83 -13.74 13.72
N VAL A 130 3.84 -14.03 12.86
CA VAL A 130 2.44 -14.21 13.25
C VAL A 130 1.82 -15.28 12.36
N ASN A 131 0.85 -16.03 12.89
CA ASN A 131 0.16 -17.09 12.15
C ASN A 131 -0.94 -16.56 11.21
N GLU A 132 -0.67 -15.46 10.51
CA GLU A 132 -1.55 -14.90 9.49
C GLU A 132 -0.78 -14.00 8.51
N ARG A 133 -1.48 -13.50 7.49
CA ARG A 133 -0.89 -12.55 6.55
C ARG A 133 -0.72 -11.18 7.20
N LEU A 134 0.43 -10.57 7.01
CA LEU A 134 0.65 -9.16 7.29
C LEU A 134 0.18 -8.28 6.12
N HIS A 135 -0.57 -7.24 6.46
CA HIS A 135 -1.09 -6.22 5.57
C HIS A 135 -0.36 -4.90 5.83
N ILE A 136 -0.04 -4.16 4.78
CA ILE A 136 0.36 -2.76 4.91
C ILE A 136 -0.88 -1.90 5.14
N ASP A 137 -0.89 -1.16 6.24
CA ASP A 137 -1.96 -0.24 6.62
C ASP A 137 -1.39 1.14 6.92
N LYS A 138 -1.98 2.19 6.34
CA LYS A 138 -1.59 3.59 6.53
C LYS A 138 -2.56 4.39 7.42
N ASP A 139 -3.72 3.81 7.72
CA ASP A 139 -4.87 4.50 8.32
C ASP A 139 -4.84 4.40 9.86
N ILE A 140 -4.16 3.40 10.44
CA ILE A 140 -4.13 3.21 11.90
C ILE A 140 -3.35 4.31 12.62
N LEU A 141 -2.16 4.68 12.11
CA LEU A 141 -1.33 5.73 12.73
C LEU A 141 -1.93 7.11 12.48
N ASN A 142 -2.29 7.37 11.21
CA ASN A 142 -2.77 8.66 10.75
C ASN A 142 -4.04 8.45 9.91
N PRO A 143 -5.23 8.39 10.51
CA PRO A 143 -6.50 8.10 9.81
C PRO A 143 -6.84 9.05 8.65
N ASN A 144 -6.25 10.25 8.65
CA ASN A 144 -6.43 11.28 7.64
C ASN A 144 -5.25 11.37 6.66
N SER A 145 -4.24 10.50 6.79
CA SER A 145 -3.15 10.45 5.82
C SER A 145 -3.62 9.84 4.50
N HIS A 146 -3.26 10.52 3.42
CA HIS A 146 -3.47 10.05 2.07
C HIS A 146 -2.23 9.37 1.49
N GLU A 147 -1.14 9.23 2.24
CA GLU A 147 0.13 8.72 1.70
C GLU A 147 0.55 7.41 2.37
N TYR A 148 0.95 6.43 1.55
CA TYR A 148 1.72 5.29 2.02
C TYR A 148 3.20 5.71 2.14
N SER A 149 3.70 5.76 3.38
CA SER A 149 5.09 6.07 3.71
C SER A 149 5.53 5.33 4.99
N PRO A 150 6.83 5.27 5.33
CA PRO A 150 7.31 4.66 6.58
C PRO A 150 6.68 5.25 7.85
N GLU A 151 6.35 6.54 7.82
CA GLU A 151 5.80 7.29 8.94
C GLU A 151 4.32 6.96 9.16
N ASN A 152 3.60 6.72 8.07
CA ASN A 152 2.16 6.45 8.10
C ASN A 152 1.83 4.97 8.21
N CYS A 153 2.73 4.09 7.76
CA CYS A 153 2.42 2.67 7.61
C CYS A 153 2.86 1.79 8.77
N LEU A 154 2.09 0.71 8.96
CA LEU A 154 2.42 -0.43 9.82
C LEU A 154 2.20 -1.74 9.04
N LEU A 155 2.92 -2.80 9.44
CA LEU A 155 2.57 -4.17 9.08
C LEU A 155 1.62 -4.76 10.13
N VAL A 156 0.41 -5.09 9.70
CA VAL A 156 -0.72 -5.39 10.57
C VAL A 156 -1.27 -6.78 10.26
N PRO A 157 -1.55 -7.62 11.26
CA PRO A 157 -2.15 -8.93 11.02
C PRO A 157 -3.55 -8.77 10.44
N GLN A 158 -3.95 -9.67 9.55
CA GLN A 158 -5.23 -9.59 8.83
C GLN A 158 -6.43 -9.36 9.78
N ARG A 159 -6.51 -10.07 10.91
CA ARG A 159 -7.60 -9.92 11.89
C ARG A 159 -7.70 -8.50 12.45
N ILE A 160 -6.57 -7.87 12.77
CA ILE A 160 -6.52 -6.49 13.25
C ILE A 160 -6.93 -5.54 12.12
N ASN A 161 -6.36 -5.70 10.93
CA ASN A 161 -6.68 -4.87 9.77
C ASN A 161 -8.19 -4.86 9.44
N MET A 162 -8.86 -6.01 9.62
CA MET A 162 -10.31 -6.12 9.39
C MET A 162 -11.18 -5.28 10.34
N LEU A 163 -10.69 -4.92 11.53
CA LEU A 163 -11.42 -4.03 12.46
C LEU A 163 -11.60 -2.60 11.90
N PHE A 164 -10.69 -2.20 11.01
CA PHE A 164 -10.66 -0.87 10.40
C PHE A 164 -11.33 -0.83 9.03
N LEU A 165 -11.80 -1.97 8.52
CA LEU A 165 -12.50 -2.05 7.24
C LEU A 165 -13.77 -1.18 7.26
N ASN A 166 -13.83 -0.20 6.36
CA ASN A 166 -15.00 0.63 6.16
C ASN A 166 -15.62 0.31 4.78
N LYS A 167 -16.72 -0.44 4.77
CA LYS A 167 -17.45 -0.76 3.54
C LYS A 167 -18.21 0.48 3.05
N PRO A 168 -18.00 0.93 1.80
CA PRO A 168 -18.78 2.03 1.24
C PRO A 168 -20.27 1.74 1.27
N ASN A 169 -21.07 2.73 1.64
CA ASN A 169 -22.53 2.62 1.63
C ASN A 169 -23.20 3.87 1.01
N LYS A 170 -24.46 3.73 0.58
CA LYS A 170 -25.22 4.81 -0.06
C LYS A 170 -25.97 5.71 0.93
N ARG A 171 -25.97 5.37 2.22
CA ARG A 171 -26.78 6.05 3.25
C ARG A 171 -26.12 7.36 3.72
N GLY A 172 -24.82 7.54 3.47
CA GLY A 172 -24.07 8.69 3.97
C GLY A 172 -23.90 8.68 5.49
N LEU A 173 -24.11 7.53 6.12
CA LEU A 173 -23.97 7.35 7.57
C LEU A 173 -22.88 6.31 7.86
N PRO A 174 -22.22 6.41 9.02
CA PRO A 174 -21.28 5.40 9.47
C PRO A 174 -21.88 3.99 9.42
N ASN A 175 -21.05 3.01 9.11
CA ASN A 175 -21.49 1.61 9.18
C ASN A 175 -21.89 1.28 10.61
N GLY A 176 -23.02 0.57 10.77
CA GLY A 176 -23.62 0.33 12.09
C GLY A 176 -24.66 1.35 12.53
N ILE A 177 -24.77 2.51 11.86
CA ILE A 177 -25.80 3.51 12.17
C ILE A 177 -26.87 3.54 11.08
N ARG A 178 -28.14 3.67 11.48
CA ARG A 178 -29.29 3.90 10.58
C ARG A 178 -30.16 5.01 11.15
N ALA A 179 -30.67 5.86 10.27
CA ALA A 179 -31.68 6.86 10.63
C ALA A 179 -33.09 6.32 10.34
N ASP A 180 -34.05 6.72 11.17
CA ASP A 180 -35.48 6.53 10.96
C ASP A 180 -36.26 7.79 11.37
N LYS A 181 -37.60 7.72 11.41
CA LYS A 181 -38.48 8.83 11.79
C LYS A 181 -38.39 9.23 13.27
N HIS A 182 -37.77 8.41 14.11
CA HIS A 182 -37.67 8.58 15.57
C HIS A 182 -36.24 8.88 16.03
N GLY A 183 -35.25 8.84 15.14
CA GLY A 183 -33.87 9.21 15.42
C GLY A 183 -32.88 8.27 14.72
N PHE A 184 -31.91 7.77 15.50
CA PHE A 184 -30.79 6.96 15.01
C PHE A 184 -30.65 5.67 15.81
N SER A 185 -30.61 4.53 15.13
CA SER A 185 -30.22 3.24 15.72
C SER A 185 -28.73 2.99 15.51
N ALA A 186 -28.07 2.43 16.53
CA ALA A 186 -26.66 2.04 16.46
C ALA A 186 -26.48 0.55 16.75
N ARG A 187 -25.62 -0.09 15.98
CA ARG A 187 -25.27 -1.50 16.07
C ARG A 187 -23.78 -1.70 15.81
N TYR A 188 -23.13 -2.59 16.55
CA TYR A 188 -21.74 -2.99 16.30
C TYR A 188 -21.59 -4.50 16.43
N ASN A 189 -20.88 -5.13 15.48
CA ASN A 189 -20.61 -6.57 15.47
C ASN A 189 -21.82 -7.46 15.86
N HIS A 190 -22.94 -7.24 15.17
CA HIS A 190 -24.22 -7.90 15.40
C HIS A 190 -24.98 -7.54 16.68
N ILE A 191 -24.42 -6.74 17.59
CA ILE A 191 -25.02 -6.32 18.86
C ILE A 191 -25.73 -4.97 18.68
N GLU A 192 -27.00 -4.91 19.06
CA GLU A 192 -27.78 -3.65 19.11
C GLU A 192 -27.32 -2.80 20.28
N LEU A 193 -26.99 -1.53 20.03
CA LEU A 193 -26.48 -0.59 21.04
C LEU A 193 -27.57 0.36 21.55
N GLY A 194 -28.71 0.41 20.86
CA GLY A 194 -29.89 1.21 21.23
C GLY A 194 -30.33 2.17 20.13
N ASN A 195 -31.32 2.99 20.49
CA ASN A 195 -31.86 4.07 19.68
C ASN A 195 -31.60 5.41 20.38
N PHE A 196 -31.28 6.43 19.60
CA PHE A 196 -30.81 7.73 20.07
C PHE A 196 -31.48 8.85 19.31
N SER A 197 -31.55 10.02 19.95
CA SER A 197 -32.21 11.18 19.36
C SER A 197 -31.34 11.87 18.29
N THR A 198 -30.02 11.81 18.45
CA THR A 198 -29.04 12.45 17.58
C THR A 198 -28.04 11.46 16.98
N LEU A 199 -27.40 11.86 15.88
CA LEU A 199 -26.35 11.07 15.23
C LEU A 199 -25.13 10.95 16.14
N GLU A 200 -24.80 12.03 16.86
CA GLU A 200 -23.66 12.16 17.75
C GLU A 200 -23.78 11.19 18.93
N GLU A 201 -24.97 11.07 19.53
CA GLU A 201 -25.26 10.10 20.59
C GLU A 201 -25.08 8.65 20.09
N ALA A 202 -25.70 8.34 18.94
CA ALA A 202 -25.59 7.03 18.31
C ALA A 202 -24.14 6.67 17.99
N TYR A 203 -23.39 7.62 17.43
CA TYR A 203 -21.99 7.43 17.08
C TYR A 203 -21.10 7.28 18.30
N SER A 204 -21.32 8.05 19.36
CA SER A 204 -20.57 7.94 20.61
C SER A 204 -20.65 6.52 21.19
N LYS A 205 -21.85 5.90 21.18
CA LYS A 205 -22.02 4.52 21.62
C LYS A 205 -21.34 3.51 20.69
N TYR A 206 -21.49 3.68 19.38
CA TYR A 206 -20.79 2.86 18.39
C TYR A 206 -19.27 2.93 18.54
N ALA A 207 -18.72 4.14 18.65
CA ALA A 207 -17.30 4.40 18.81
C ALA A 207 -16.75 3.74 20.07
N LYS A 208 -17.44 3.90 21.21
CA LYS A 208 -17.05 3.27 22.48
C LYS A 208 -16.94 1.75 22.37
N GLU A 209 -17.94 1.09 21.78
CA GLU A 209 -17.91 -0.37 21.62
C GLU A 209 -16.85 -0.83 20.61
N LYS A 210 -16.64 -0.08 19.53
CA LYS A 210 -15.57 -0.37 18.56
C LYS A 210 -14.17 -0.19 19.19
N GLU A 211 -13.93 0.89 19.93
CA GLU A 211 -12.67 1.12 20.66
C GLU A 211 -12.42 0.02 21.69
N LYS A 212 -13.45 -0.38 22.44
CA LYS A 212 -13.37 -1.51 23.36
C LYS A 212 -12.95 -2.78 22.63
N LYS A 213 -13.57 -3.08 21.47
CA LYS A 213 -13.22 -4.27 20.71
C LYS A 213 -11.80 -4.22 20.15
N ILE A 214 -11.34 -3.06 19.69
CA ILE A 214 -9.94 -2.87 19.26
C ILE A 214 -8.99 -3.19 20.42
N LYS A 215 -9.24 -2.67 21.62
CA LYS A 215 -8.43 -2.93 22.81
C LYS A 215 -8.41 -4.41 23.21
N GLU A 216 -9.57 -5.07 23.22
CA GLU A 216 -9.67 -6.51 23.48
C GLU A 216 -8.78 -7.32 22.52
N ILE A 217 -8.89 -7.05 21.22
CA ILE A 217 -8.06 -7.73 20.20
C ILE A 217 -6.58 -7.35 20.37
N SER A 218 -6.27 -6.12 20.74
CA SER A 218 -4.88 -5.68 20.96
C SER A 218 -4.20 -6.45 22.09
N GLU A 219 -4.92 -6.71 23.19
CA GLU A 219 -4.42 -7.52 24.30
C GLU A 219 -4.18 -8.98 23.88
N GLU A 220 -5.06 -9.57 23.03
CA GLU A 220 -4.85 -10.91 22.49
C GLU A 220 -3.54 -11.03 21.67
N TYR A 221 -3.11 -9.94 21.04
CA TYR A 221 -1.93 -9.88 20.18
C TYR A 221 -0.67 -9.32 20.87
N LYS A 222 -0.77 -8.86 22.11
CA LYS A 222 0.25 -8.07 22.80
C LYS A 222 1.65 -8.68 22.82
N SER A 223 1.74 -10.01 22.93
CA SER A 223 3.02 -10.74 22.92
C SER A 223 3.54 -11.09 21.52
N ILE A 224 2.81 -10.72 20.47
CA ILE A 224 3.06 -11.09 19.08
C ILE A 224 3.40 -9.86 18.23
N ILE A 225 2.63 -8.77 18.40
CA ILE A 225 2.80 -7.55 17.59
C ILE A 225 3.86 -6.61 18.17
N PRO A 226 4.53 -5.80 17.32
CA PRO A 226 5.45 -4.77 17.80
C PRO A 226 4.78 -3.75 18.72
N THR A 227 5.53 -3.23 19.70
CA THR A 227 5.07 -2.23 20.65
C THR A 227 4.41 -1.02 19.97
N LYS A 228 5.00 -0.52 18.87
CA LYS A 228 4.45 0.59 18.08
C LYS A 228 3.02 0.34 17.61
N LEU A 229 2.73 -0.88 17.10
CA LEU A 229 1.37 -1.24 16.65
C LEU A 229 0.44 -1.40 17.85
N TYR A 230 0.88 -2.07 18.91
CA TYR A 230 0.08 -2.23 20.13
C TYR A 230 -0.34 -0.89 20.73
N GLU A 231 0.60 0.04 20.91
CA GLU A 231 0.33 1.37 21.45
C GLU A 231 -0.61 2.18 20.56
N ALA A 232 -0.43 2.12 19.24
CA ALA A 232 -1.32 2.77 18.28
C ALA A 232 -2.77 2.26 18.43
N LEU A 233 -2.97 0.95 18.58
CA LEU A 233 -4.30 0.36 18.75
C LEU A 233 -4.92 0.69 20.11
N MET A 234 -4.14 0.67 21.19
CA MET A 234 -4.64 0.99 22.54
C MET A 234 -5.07 2.45 22.68
N ASN A 235 -4.41 3.34 21.95
CA ASN A 235 -4.70 4.77 21.92
C ASN A 235 -5.67 5.18 20.81
N TYR A 236 -6.06 4.25 19.93
CA TYR A 236 -6.87 4.56 18.76
C TYR A 236 -8.24 5.14 19.14
N LYS A 237 -8.61 6.25 18.50
CA LYS A 237 -9.90 6.93 18.68
C LYS A 237 -10.79 6.80 17.45
N VAL A 238 -12.01 6.37 17.68
CA VAL A 238 -13.03 6.22 16.62
C VAL A 238 -13.82 7.52 16.56
N LEU A 239 -13.45 8.36 15.60
CA LEU A 239 -13.95 9.72 15.45
C LEU A 239 -14.87 9.84 14.23
N LEU A 240 -16.00 10.57 14.38
CA LEU A 240 -17.03 10.70 13.34
C LEU A 240 -16.49 11.44 12.12
N GLU A 241 -15.68 12.47 12.36
CA GLU A 241 -15.00 13.27 11.34
C GLU A 241 -14.02 12.46 10.48
N ASN A 242 -13.64 11.25 10.91
CA ASN A 242 -12.78 10.33 10.16
C ASN A 242 -13.59 9.22 9.45
N ASP A 243 -14.93 9.17 9.59
CA ASP A 243 -15.74 8.14 8.93
C ASP A 243 -15.91 8.41 7.42
N LYS A 244 -15.36 7.50 6.62
CA LYS A 244 -15.33 7.61 5.15
C LYS A 244 -16.71 7.69 4.48
N ASN A 245 -17.77 7.14 5.08
CA ASN A 245 -19.13 7.26 4.51
C ASN A 245 -19.77 8.60 4.86
N TYR A 246 -19.56 9.06 6.10
CA TYR A 246 -20.09 10.33 6.58
C TYR A 246 -19.45 11.52 5.85
N ILE A 247 -18.10 11.61 5.84
CA ILE A 247 -17.34 12.68 5.17
C ILE A 247 -17.76 12.81 3.70
N LYS A 248 -17.78 11.67 2.98
CA LYS A 248 -18.11 11.65 1.56
C LYS A 248 -19.48 12.28 1.29
N SER A 249 -20.47 12.02 2.14
CA SER A 249 -21.81 12.57 1.95
C SER A 249 -21.89 14.08 2.21
N ASN A 250 -21.06 14.61 3.11
CA ASN A 250 -21.06 16.04 3.44
C ASN A 250 -20.31 16.87 2.39
N ILE A 251 -19.26 16.34 1.75
CA ILE A 251 -18.55 17.02 0.65
C ILE A 251 -19.47 17.29 -0.55
N TYR A 252 -20.46 16.43 -0.83
CA TYR A 252 -21.40 16.63 -1.94
C TYR A 252 -22.64 17.47 -1.57
N LYS A 253 -22.72 18.00 -0.34
CA LYS A 253 -23.82 18.89 0.11
C LYS A 253 -23.43 20.37 0.13
N THR A 254 -22.14 20.68 -0.01
CA THR A 254 -21.56 22.01 -0.23
C THR A 254 -21.31 22.24 -1.70
#